data_AF-A0A085VCS7-F1
#
_entry.id   AF-A0A085VCS7-F1
#
_cell.length_a   1.000
_cell.length_b   1.000
_cell.length_c   1.000
_cell.angle_alpha   90.00
_cell.angle_beta   90.00
_cell.angle_gamma   90.00
#
_symmetry.space_group_name_H-M   'P 1'
#
loop_
_entity.id
_entity.type
_entity.pdbx_description
1 polymer ?
#
loop_
_entity_poly.entity_id
_entity_poly.type
_entity_poly.pdbx_seq_one_letter_code
_entity_poly.pdbx_strand_id
1 'polypeptide(L)'
;MKQLTAFLRPTVITLALGLTTMSAFAATPAGFVDDASAKGLAEVQTSELAVQKSQSADVKKFAEMMIDDHTAANEELAQVASGLKLKVADEAELMARAKKMVLQVREESFDKAYANNQVVAHEQTIELFEEEIKSSKTPELTAFAQKTVPKLQHHLEQAKALQAKYNK
;
A
#
# COMPACT_ATOMS: atom_id res chain seq x y z
N MET A 1 14.25 59.05 58.27
CA MET A 1 14.82 58.03 59.19
C MET A 1 14.22 56.67 58.84
N LYS A 2 15.07 55.63 58.71
CA LYS A 2 14.81 54.17 58.64
C LYS A 2 14.08 53.67 57.37
N GLN A 3 14.75 53.13 56.34
CA GLN A 3 15.55 51.88 56.17
C GLN A 3 14.71 50.62 55.83
N LEU A 4 15.18 49.90 54.78
CA LEU A 4 15.04 48.45 54.49
C LEU A 4 13.66 48.00 53.95
N THR A 5 13.49 47.13 52.95
CA THR A 5 14.33 46.06 52.36
C THR A 5 13.90 45.79 50.91
N ALA A 6 14.85 45.42 50.06
CA ALA A 6 14.61 44.72 48.81
C ALA A 6 14.46 43.21 49.08
N PHE A 7 13.50 42.54 48.43
CA PHE A 7 13.54 41.08 48.23
C PHE A 7 12.99 40.70 46.86
N LEU A 8 13.81 39.89 46.18
CA LEU A 8 13.62 39.36 44.84
C LEU A 8 12.40 38.42 44.74
N ARG A 9 11.73 38.48 43.60
CA ARG A 9 10.73 37.48 43.16
C ARG A 9 11.43 36.21 42.65
N PRO A 10 10.99 35.01 43.02
CA PRO A 10 11.19 33.83 42.21
C PRO A 10 9.86 33.49 41.54
N THR A 11 9.67 33.89 40.29
CA THR A 11 8.62 33.27 39.46
C THR A 11 9.26 32.05 38.80
N VAL A 12 8.75 30.89 39.18
CA VAL A 12 9.09 29.56 38.68
C VAL A 12 8.95 29.51 37.16
N ILE A 13 10.03 29.18 36.45
CA ILE A 13 9.97 28.79 35.03
C ILE A 13 9.60 27.30 35.00
N THR A 14 8.32 27.02 34.76
CA THR A 14 7.88 25.66 34.42
C THR A 14 8.27 25.39 32.97
N LEU A 15 9.31 24.56 32.77
CA LEU A 15 9.66 24.04 31.46
C LEU A 15 8.64 22.96 31.09
N ALA A 16 7.58 23.35 30.37
CA ALA A 16 6.67 22.40 29.74
C ALA A 16 7.41 21.72 28.58
N LEU A 17 7.77 20.45 28.78
CA LEU A 17 8.31 19.58 27.73
C LEU A 17 7.19 19.37 26.70
N GLY A 18 7.27 20.08 25.58
CA GLY A 18 6.37 19.88 24.44
C GLY A 18 6.61 18.50 23.85
N LEU A 19 5.78 17.52 24.22
CA LEU A 19 5.63 16.29 23.46
C LEU A 19 4.95 16.69 22.14
N THR A 20 5.75 17.03 21.13
CA THR A 20 5.25 17.07 19.76
C THR A 20 4.95 15.63 19.38
N THR A 21 3.69 15.24 19.52
CA THR A 21 3.18 14.06 18.84
C THR A 21 3.41 14.31 17.35
N MET A 22 4.43 13.67 16.77
CA MET A 22 4.47 13.49 15.32
C MET A 22 3.21 12.69 15.00
N SER A 23 2.15 13.38 14.59
CA SER A 23 1.01 12.74 13.96
C SER A 23 1.54 12.18 12.66
N ALA A 24 1.97 10.92 12.67
CA ALA A 24 1.85 10.09 11.50
C ALA A 24 0.37 10.21 11.11
N PHE A 25 0.10 10.79 9.93
CA PHE A 25 -1.26 10.85 9.41
C PHE A 25 -1.75 9.41 9.32
N ALA A 26 -2.56 8.98 10.28
CA ALA A 26 -3.18 7.67 10.22
C ALA A 26 -4.00 7.61 8.93
N ALA A 27 -3.77 6.59 8.10
CA ALA A 27 -4.56 6.37 6.90
C ALA A 27 -6.05 6.37 7.28
N THR A 28 -6.86 7.11 6.53
CA THR A 28 -8.31 7.05 6.73
C THR A 28 -8.84 5.73 6.13
N PRO A 29 -9.97 5.18 6.61
CA PRO A 29 -10.56 3.98 6.02
C PRO A 29 -10.78 4.10 4.50
N ALA A 30 -11.25 5.25 4.04
CA ALA A 30 -11.41 5.51 2.60
C ALA A 30 -10.05 5.59 1.88
N GLY A 31 -9.04 6.19 2.51
CA GLY A 31 -7.68 6.24 1.96
C GLY A 31 -7.07 4.87 1.76
N PHE A 32 -7.18 3.96 2.74
CA PHE A 32 -6.73 2.58 2.60
C PHE A 32 -7.44 1.89 1.43
N VAL A 33 -8.77 2.01 1.35
CA VAL A 33 -9.54 1.41 0.25
C VAL A 33 -9.11 1.95 -1.10
N ASP A 34 -8.96 3.27 -1.23
CA ASP A 34 -8.55 3.91 -2.48
C ASP A 34 -7.16 3.45 -2.92
N ASP A 35 -6.20 3.42 -1.99
CA ASP A 35 -4.81 3.04 -2.30
C ASP A 35 -4.69 1.55 -2.62
N ALA A 36 -5.34 0.69 -1.83
CA ALA A 36 -5.36 -0.75 -2.08
C ALA A 36 -6.05 -1.09 -3.41
N SER A 37 -7.19 -0.43 -3.72
CA SER A 37 -7.90 -0.63 -4.99
C SER A 37 -7.08 -0.16 -6.19
N ALA A 38 -6.45 1.02 -6.11
CA ALA A 38 -5.62 1.53 -7.19
C ALA A 38 -4.38 0.63 -7.44
N LYS A 39 -3.74 0.14 -6.38
CA LYS A 39 -2.63 -0.83 -6.47
C LYS A 39 -3.09 -2.15 -7.08
N GLY A 40 -4.21 -2.71 -6.59
CA GLY A 40 -4.76 -3.95 -7.12
C GLY A 40 -5.15 -3.85 -8.59
N LEU A 41 -5.72 -2.73 -9.03
CA LEU A 41 -6.00 -2.49 -10.46
C LEU A 41 -4.73 -2.37 -11.29
N ALA A 42 -3.68 -1.74 -10.75
CA ALA A 42 -2.38 -1.65 -11.44
C ALA A 42 -1.73 -3.03 -11.62
N GLU A 43 -1.86 -3.92 -10.63
CA GLU A 43 -1.37 -5.30 -10.69
C GLU A 43 -2.08 -6.11 -11.78
N VAL A 44 -3.41 -6.01 -11.87
CA VAL A 44 -4.20 -6.64 -12.93
C VAL A 44 -3.74 -6.12 -14.30
N GLN A 45 -3.71 -4.81 -14.51
CA GLN A 45 -3.32 -4.21 -15.79
C GLN A 45 -1.87 -4.56 -16.20
N THR A 46 -0.95 -4.57 -15.24
CA THR A 46 0.45 -4.93 -15.51
C THR A 46 0.60 -6.40 -15.85
N SER A 47 -0.22 -7.27 -15.25
CA SER A 47 -0.22 -8.71 -15.52
C SER A 47 -0.91 -9.07 -16.83
N GLU A 48 -1.99 -8.38 -17.20
CA GLU A 48 -2.59 -8.49 -18.54
C GLU A 48 -1.56 -8.15 -19.63
N LEU A 49 -0.78 -7.09 -19.41
CA LEU A 49 0.30 -6.72 -20.32
C LEU A 49 1.36 -7.82 -20.41
N ALA A 50 1.66 -8.50 -19.31
CA ALA A 50 2.62 -9.60 -19.27
C ALA A 50 2.15 -10.85 -20.03
N VAL A 51 0.87 -11.20 -19.90
CA VAL A 51 0.24 -12.27 -20.71
C VAL A 51 0.37 -11.96 -22.21
N GLN A 52 0.16 -10.70 -22.59
CA GLN A 52 0.23 -10.26 -23.99
C GLN A 52 1.66 -10.19 -24.54
N LYS A 53 2.62 -9.67 -23.76
CA LYS A 53 3.96 -9.34 -24.26
C LYS A 53 5.00 -10.42 -24.02
N SER A 54 4.92 -11.14 -22.90
CA SER A 54 5.93 -12.15 -22.58
C SER A 54 5.83 -13.33 -23.55
N GLN A 55 6.96 -13.96 -23.83
CA GLN A 55 7.01 -15.27 -24.48
C GLN A 55 7.30 -16.39 -23.47
N SER A 56 7.55 -16.05 -22.20
CA SER A 56 7.93 -17.03 -21.20
C SER A 56 6.72 -17.63 -20.49
N ALA A 57 6.68 -18.96 -20.44
CA ALA A 57 5.57 -19.70 -19.87
C ALA A 57 5.39 -19.45 -18.36
N ASP A 58 6.48 -19.26 -17.61
CA ASP A 58 6.42 -18.98 -16.17
C ASP A 58 5.98 -17.55 -15.87
N VAL A 59 6.41 -16.56 -16.66
CA VAL A 59 5.93 -15.18 -16.55
C VAL A 59 4.44 -15.11 -16.85
N LYS A 60 3.96 -15.77 -17.91
CA LYS A 60 2.53 -15.85 -18.21
C LYS A 60 1.73 -16.53 -17.10
N LYS A 61 2.22 -17.66 -16.61
CA LYS A 61 1.56 -18.39 -15.52
C LYS A 61 1.46 -17.55 -14.24
N PHE A 62 2.52 -16.83 -13.88
CA PHE A 62 2.49 -15.92 -12.75
C PHE A 62 1.49 -14.78 -13.00
N ALA A 63 1.54 -14.15 -14.18
CA ALA A 63 0.63 -13.07 -14.54
C ALA A 63 -0.85 -13.48 -14.53
N GLU A 64 -1.18 -14.68 -15.00
CA GLU A 64 -2.55 -15.23 -14.92
C GLU A 64 -3.03 -15.36 -13.46
N MET A 65 -2.17 -15.89 -12.58
CA MET A 65 -2.47 -15.97 -11.14
C MET A 65 -2.69 -14.58 -10.52
N MET A 66 -1.86 -13.61 -10.90
CA MET A 66 -1.97 -12.22 -10.44
C MET A 66 -3.30 -11.59 -10.87
N ILE A 67 -3.74 -11.81 -12.10
CA ILE A 67 -5.04 -11.31 -12.60
C ILE A 67 -6.17 -11.89 -11.77
N ASP A 68 -6.20 -13.22 -11.58
CA ASP A 68 -7.28 -13.90 -10.86
C ASP A 68 -7.35 -13.45 -9.39
N ASP A 69 -6.23 -13.51 -8.68
CA ASP A 69 -6.19 -13.24 -7.25
C ASP A 69 -6.45 -11.75 -6.94
N HIS A 70 -5.87 -10.82 -7.70
CA HIS A 70 -6.10 -9.39 -7.46
C HIS A 70 -7.49 -8.93 -7.89
N THR A 71 -8.06 -9.50 -8.95
CA THR A 71 -9.45 -9.21 -9.33
C THR A 71 -10.40 -9.61 -8.20
N ALA A 72 -10.26 -10.82 -7.66
CA ALA A 72 -11.07 -11.28 -6.54
C ALA A 72 -10.89 -10.41 -5.28
N ALA A 73 -9.65 -10.01 -4.96
CA ALA A 73 -9.37 -9.14 -3.83
C ALA A 73 -9.98 -7.73 -3.99
N ASN A 74 -9.94 -7.16 -5.19
CA ASN A 74 -10.55 -5.86 -5.50
C ASN A 74 -12.08 -5.91 -5.37
N GLU A 75 -12.71 -6.98 -5.85
CA GLU A 75 -14.16 -7.19 -5.72
C GLU A 75 -14.58 -7.31 -4.24
N GLU A 76 -13.83 -8.09 -3.45
CA GLU A 76 -14.09 -8.22 -2.02
C GLU A 76 -13.93 -6.88 -1.29
N LEU A 77 -12.86 -6.13 -1.58
CA LEU A 77 -12.63 -4.81 -0.97
C LEU A 77 -13.74 -3.81 -1.32
N ALA A 78 -14.20 -3.82 -2.57
CA ALA A 78 -15.32 -2.97 -3.00
C ALA A 78 -16.62 -3.30 -2.24
N GLN A 79 -16.88 -4.59 -1.98
CA GLN A 79 -18.03 -5.02 -1.16
C GLN A 79 -17.89 -4.55 0.28
N VAL A 80 -16.71 -4.69 0.89
CA VAL A 80 -16.44 -4.20 2.26
C VAL A 80 -16.66 -2.69 2.34
N ALA A 81 -16.11 -1.92 1.40
CA ALA A 81 -16.26 -0.47 1.36
C ALA A 81 -17.72 -0.03 1.20
N SER A 82 -18.48 -0.74 0.36
CA SER A 82 -19.92 -0.51 0.15
C SER A 82 -20.73 -0.81 1.41
N GLY A 83 -20.45 -1.92 2.10
CA GLY A 83 -21.09 -2.27 3.38
C GLY A 83 -20.86 -1.23 4.47
N LEU A 84 -19.66 -0.65 4.50
CA LEU A 84 -19.27 0.45 5.38
C LEU A 84 -19.78 1.83 4.94
N LYS A 85 -20.38 1.93 3.74
CA LYS A 85 -20.84 3.18 3.12
C LYS A 85 -19.73 4.23 3.03
N LEU A 86 -18.49 3.79 2.79
CA LEU A 86 -17.35 4.69 2.62
C LEU A 86 -17.50 5.49 1.32
N LYS A 87 -17.13 6.76 1.37
CA LYS A 87 -16.98 7.59 0.17
C LYS A 87 -15.57 7.38 -0.36
N VAL A 88 -15.46 6.49 -1.33
CA VAL A 88 -14.20 6.14 -2.01
C VAL A 88 -14.13 6.82 -3.38
N ALA A 89 -12.94 6.86 -3.95
CA ALA A 89 -12.72 7.31 -5.32
C ALA A 89 -13.58 6.48 -6.30
N ASP A 90 -14.02 7.12 -7.38
CA ASP A 90 -14.75 6.41 -8.43
C ASP A 90 -13.81 5.56 -9.30
N GLU A 91 -14.39 4.70 -10.12
CA GLU A 91 -13.63 3.79 -10.99
C GLU A 91 -12.68 4.55 -11.93
N ALA A 92 -13.11 5.70 -12.47
CA ALA A 92 -12.29 6.47 -13.39
C ALA A 92 -11.05 7.05 -12.70
N GLU A 93 -11.19 7.55 -11.48
CA GLU A 93 -10.10 8.04 -10.66
C GLU A 93 -9.14 6.91 -10.26
N LEU A 94 -9.68 5.77 -9.77
CA LEU A 94 -8.87 4.61 -9.41
C LEU A 94 -8.08 4.08 -10.61
N MET A 95 -8.71 3.98 -11.78
CA MET A 95 -8.05 3.59 -13.03
C MET A 95 -6.99 4.59 -13.47
N ALA A 96 -7.21 5.89 -13.27
CA ALA A 96 -6.21 6.91 -13.57
C ALA A 96 -5.00 6.83 -12.64
N ARG A 97 -5.20 6.50 -11.35
CA ARG A 97 -4.11 6.21 -10.40
C ARG A 97 -3.37 4.93 -10.79
N ALA A 98 -4.11 3.86 -11.08
CA ALA A 98 -3.54 2.57 -11.50
C ALA A 98 -2.62 2.71 -12.72
N LYS A 99 -3.09 3.40 -13.78
CA LYS A 99 -2.29 3.66 -14.99
C LYS A 99 -0.97 4.39 -14.75
N LYS A 100 -0.86 5.18 -13.68
CA LYS A 100 0.40 5.84 -13.28
C LYS A 100 1.39 4.87 -12.63
N MET A 101 0.88 3.80 -12.02
CA MET A 101 1.67 2.74 -11.38
C MET A 101 2.01 1.60 -12.35
N VAL A 102 1.22 1.43 -13.42
CA VAL A 102 1.49 0.41 -14.45
C VAL A 102 2.90 0.60 -15.01
N LEU A 103 3.58 -0.53 -15.15
CA LEU A 103 4.95 -0.62 -15.64
C LEU A 103 5.14 0.15 -16.97
N GLN A 104 5.86 1.28 -16.91
CA GLN A 104 6.35 1.96 -18.10
C GLN A 104 7.72 1.38 -18.46
N VAL A 105 7.74 0.39 -19.35
CA VAL A 105 8.96 -0.33 -19.71
C VAL A 105 9.93 0.61 -20.43
N ARG A 106 11.12 0.80 -19.85
CA ARG A 106 12.32 1.39 -20.50
C ARG A 106 13.56 0.49 -20.39
N GLU A 107 13.37 -0.74 -19.91
CA GLU A 107 14.44 -1.72 -19.65
C GLU A 107 14.75 -2.59 -20.87
N GLU A 108 15.91 -3.27 -20.84
CA GLU A 108 16.40 -4.13 -21.92
C GLU A 108 15.51 -5.36 -22.20
N SER A 109 14.78 -5.89 -21.20
CA SER A 109 13.80 -6.97 -21.40
C SER A 109 12.52 -6.77 -20.60
N PHE A 110 11.39 -7.14 -21.22
CA PHE A 110 10.06 -7.03 -20.61
C PHE A 110 9.94 -7.89 -19.35
N ASP A 111 10.36 -9.16 -19.42
CA ASP A 111 10.21 -10.11 -18.31
C ASP A 111 11.01 -9.67 -17.07
N LYS A 112 12.21 -9.11 -17.27
CA LYS A 112 13.03 -8.54 -16.19
C LYS A 112 12.34 -7.34 -15.54
N ALA A 113 11.83 -6.41 -16.36
CA ALA A 113 11.11 -5.24 -15.87
C ALA A 113 9.87 -5.63 -15.07
N TYR A 114 9.11 -6.61 -15.59
CA TYR A 114 7.92 -7.15 -14.94
C TYR A 114 8.27 -7.78 -13.58
N ALA A 115 9.24 -8.71 -13.54
CA ALA A 115 9.62 -9.36 -12.29
C ALA A 115 10.14 -8.37 -11.22
N ASN A 116 10.94 -7.38 -11.63
CA ASN A 116 11.42 -6.33 -10.72
C ASN A 116 10.27 -5.47 -10.16
N ASN A 117 9.35 -5.05 -11.03
CA ASN A 117 8.22 -4.23 -10.61
C ASN A 117 7.29 -4.99 -9.65
N GLN A 118 7.03 -6.26 -9.92
CA GLN A 118 6.21 -7.13 -9.09
C GLN A 118 6.77 -7.23 -7.67
N VAL A 119 8.08 -7.39 -7.50
CA VAL A 119 8.71 -7.40 -6.16
C VAL A 119 8.46 -6.09 -5.41
N VAL A 120 8.74 -4.95 -6.04
CA VAL A 120 8.59 -3.62 -5.40
C VAL A 120 7.14 -3.34 -5.04
N ALA A 121 6.21 -3.61 -5.97
CA ALA A 121 4.80 -3.34 -5.77
C ALA A 121 4.19 -4.20 -4.65
N HIS A 122 4.61 -5.47 -4.54
CA HIS A 122 4.17 -6.35 -3.46
C HIS A 122 4.73 -5.94 -2.10
N GLU A 123 6.01 -5.56 -2.03
CA GLU A 123 6.60 -5.07 -0.76
C GLU A 123 5.84 -3.84 -0.24
N GLN A 124 5.56 -2.87 -1.11
CA GLN A 124 4.79 -1.67 -0.76
C GLN A 124 3.33 -2.00 -0.38
N THR A 125 2.70 -2.96 -1.06
CA THR A 125 1.31 -3.32 -0.79
C THR A 125 1.19 -4.10 0.53
N ILE A 126 2.14 -4.97 0.84
CA ILE A 126 2.20 -5.64 2.15
C ILE A 126 2.39 -4.62 3.26
N GLU A 127 3.27 -3.64 3.09
CA GLU A 127 3.46 -2.56 4.08
C GLU A 127 2.16 -1.79 4.35
N LEU A 128 1.44 -1.39 3.28
CA LEU A 128 0.13 -0.74 3.39
C LEU A 128 -0.87 -1.59 4.18
N PHE A 129 -0.94 -2.90 3.89
CA PHE A 129 -1.87 -3.81 4.57
C PHE A 129 -1.47 -4.04 6.02
N GLU A 130 -0.18 -4.15 6.33
CA GLU A 130 0.29 -4.25 7.71
C GLU A 130 0.01 -2.97 8.52
N GLU A 131 0.12 -1.80 7.90
CA GLU A 131 -0.22 -0.53 8.54
C GLU A 131 -1.72 -0.46 8.85
N GLU A 132 -2.59 -0.89 7.93
CA GLU A 132 -4.03 -0.99 8.17
C GLU A 132 -4.32 -1.96 9.34
N ILE A 133 -3.64 -3.12 9.39
CA ILE A 133 -3.80 -4.07 10.50
C ILE A 133 -3.40 -3.46 11.85
N LYS A 134 -2.33 -2.67 11.87
CA LYS A 134 -1.77 -2.07 13.10
C LYS A 134 -2.56 -0.86 13.60
N SER A 135 -3.08 -0.05 12.69
CA SER A 135 -3.60 1.29 13.01
C SER A 135 -5.10 1.46 12.82
N SER A 136 -5.77 0.57 12.08
CA SER A 136 -7.18 0.73 11.75
C SER A 136 -8.09 0.60 12.96
N LYS A 137 -9.14 1.41 12.93
CA LYS A 137 -10.28 1.34 13.87
C LYS A 137 -11.51 0.71 13.22
N THR A 138 -11.36 0.16 12.00
CA THR A 138 -12.43 -0.40 11.20
C THR A 138 -12.24 -1.92 11.12
N PRO A 139 -12.93 -2.71 11.99
CA PRO A 139 -12.69 -4.15 12.10
C PRO A 139 -12.82 -4.91 10.79
N GLU A 140 -13.71 -4.49 9.91
CA GLU A 140 -13.95 -5.09 8.60
C GLU A 140 -12.73 -4.91 7.67
N LEU A 141 -12.07 -3.74 7.70
CA LEU A 141 -10.85 -3.50 6.92
C LEU A 141 -9.65 -4.22 7.52
N THR A 142 -9.54 -4.28 8.86
CA THR A 142 -8.53 -5.10 9.53
C THR A 142 -8.67 -6.58 9.14
N ALA A 143 -9.90 -7.10 9.14
CA ALA A 143 -10.17 -8.49 8.78
C ALA A 143 -9.83 -8.78 7.30
N PHE A 144 -10.22 -7.89 6.39
CA PHE A 144 -9.85 -7.98 4.98
C PHE A 144 -8.32 -7.97 4.80
N ALA A 145 -7.62 -7.05 5.47
CA ALA A 145 -6.17 -6.95 5.37
C ALA A 145 -5.48 -8.21 5.91
N GLN A 146 -5.88 -8.71 7.09
CA GLN A 146 -5.34 -9.94 7.68
C GLN A 146 -5.55 -11.17 6.79
N LYS A 147 -6.72 -11.27 6.13
CA LYS A 147 -7.02 -12.36 5.20
C LYS A 147 -6.15 -12.30 3.93
N THR A 148 -5.81 -11.10 3.48
CA THR A 148 -5.15 -10.87 2.19
C THR A 148 -3.63 -10.95 2.27
N VAL A 149 -3.01 -10.50 3.38
CA VAL A 149 -1.54 -10.48 3.55
C VAL A 149 -0.84 -11.81 3.23
N PRO A 150 -1.32 -12.99 3.67
CA PRO A 150 -0.66 -14.26 3.34
C PRO A 150 -0.57 -14.53 1.83
N LYS A 151 -1.59 -14.10 1.07
CA LYS A 151 -1.59 -14.25 -0.39
C LYS A 151 -0.60 -13.30 -1.04
N LEU A 152 -0.56 -12.03 -0.62
CA LEU A 152 0.43 -11.06 -1.10
C LEU A 152 1.87 -11.51 -0.80
N GLN A 153 2.12 -12.10 0.36
CA GLN A 153 3.42 -12.67 0.72
C GLN A 153 3.80 -13.84 -0.21
N HIS A 154 2.84 -14.69 -0.56
CA HIS A 154 3.07 -15.78 -1.52
C HIS A 154 3.40 -15.25 -2.92
N HIS A 155 2.66 -14.23 -3.40
CA HIS A 155 2.96 -13.57 -4.66
C HIS A 155 4.35 -12.93 -4.66
N LEU A 156 4.75 -12.28 -3.57
CA LEU A 156 6.09 -11.71 -3.41
C LEU A 156 7.19 -12.78 -3.51
N GLU A 157 7.00 -13.95 -2.90
CA GLU A 157 7.94 -15.06 -2.99
C GLU A 157 8.12 -15.52 -4.45
N GLN A 158 7.02 -15.68 -5.17
CA GLN A 158 7.04 -16.06 -6.58
C GLN A 158 7.65 -14.97 -7.47
N ALA A 159 7.36 -13.69 -7.20
CA ALA A 159 7.96 -12.56 -7.88
C ALA A 159 9.49 -12.53 -7.68
N LYS A 160 9.97 -12.80 -6.45
CA LYS A 160 11.41 -12.92 -6.15
C LYS A 160 12.05 -14.10 -6.88
N ALA A 161 11.36 -15.22 -7.01
CA ALA A 161 11.84 -16.36 -7.78
C ALA A 161 11.97 -16.04 -9.28
N LEU A 162 10.98 -15.36 -9.86
CA LEU A 162 11.06 -14.85 -11.24
C LEU A 162 12.20 -13.83 -11.38
N GLN A 163 12.29 -12.87 -10.45
CA GLN A 163 13.34 -11.86 -10.46
C GLN A 163 14.74 -12.49 -10.49
N ALA A 164 14.99 -13.48 -9.63
CA ALA A 164 16.26 -14.20 -9.60
C ALA A 164 16.59 -14.93 -10.91
N LYS A 165 15.56 -15.33 -11.68
CA LYS A 165 15.72 -15.96 -12.99
C LYS A 165 16.04 -14.94 -14.10
N TYR A 166 15.41 -13.77 -14.09
CA TYR A 166 15.50 -12.76 -15.16
C TYR A 166 16.49 -11.61 -14.89
N ASN A 167 17.03 -11.49 -13.67
CA ASN A 167 18.09 -10.52 -13.34
C ASN A 167 19.53 -11.03 -13.58
N LYS A 168 19.69 -12.16 -14.28
CA LYS A 168 21.01 -12.68 -14.65
C LYS A 168 21.60 -11.96 -15.86
#